data_AF-A0A962AAM0-F1
#
_entry.id   AF-A0A962AAM0-F1
#
_cell.length_a   1.000
_cell.length_b   1.000
_cell.length_c   1.000
_cell.angle_alpha   90.00
_cell.angle_beta   90.00
_cell.angle_gamma   90.00
#
_symmetry.space_group_name_H-M   'P 1'
#
loop_
_entity.id
_entity.type
_entity.pdbx_description
1 polymer ?
#
loop_
_entity_poly.entity_id
_entity_poly.type
_entity_poly.pdbx_seq_one_letter_code
_entity_poly.pdbx_strand_id
1 'polypeptide(L)'
;MNLRILKKLSKRAAPLLPLLGDHREQFPAERGANYMSTLILDRKHFERMRSLNPDCLFERDMKWPARDGRGWIRATPPAHPWPGTVMVGSMVGYEEPEWDEETAWCALVALVMAHFTDWDTAAATDEPPVPTRDLSTPSLIFEAARDMAAELACERGMREARARLGGLLLGERAA
;
A
#
# COMPACT_ATOMS: atom_id res chain seq x y z
N MET A 1 -12.81 -2.72 -4.72
CA MET A 1 -12.09 -3.95 -4.28
C MET A 1 -12.73 -4.50 -3.01
N ASN A 2 -12.62 -5.80 -2.69
CA ASN A 2 -13.09 -6.37 -1.40
C ASN A 2 -11.94 -6.93 -0.56
N LEU A 3 -12.18 -7.21 0.72
CA LEU A 3 -11.16 -7.69 1.68
C LEU A 3 -10.46 -8.99 1.25
N ARG A 4 -11.19 -9.89 0.58
CA ARG A 4 -10.62 -11.15 0.06
C ARG A 4 -9.63 -10.89 -1.07
N ILE A 5 -9.97 -9.98 -1.98
CA ILE A 5 -9.09 -9.57 -3.07
C ILE A 5 -7.90 -8.82 -2.50
N LEU A 6 -8.11 -7.88 -1.58
CA LEU A 6 -7.05 -7.15 -0.89
C LEU A 6 -6.05 -8.12 -0.26
N LYS A 7 -6.52 -9.11 0.52
CA LYS A 7 -5.66 -10.16 1.09
C LYS A 7 -4.84 -10.92 0.04
N LYS A 8 -5.45 -11.27 -1.11
CA LYS A 8 -4.75 -11.95 -2.21
C LYS A 8 -3.68 -11.05 -2.85
N LEU A 9 -4.00 -9.77 -3.07
CA LEU A 9 -3.08 -8.81 -3.66
C LEU A 9 -1.92 -8.51 -2.71
N SER A 10 -2.17 -8.27 -1.42
CA SER A 10 -1.12 -8.07 -0.42
C SER A 10 -0.15 -9.25 -0.35
N LYS A 11 -0.66 -10.49 -0.39
CA LYS A 11 0.19 -11.69 -0.43
C LYS A 11 1.09 -11.74 -1.68
N ARG A 12 0.60 -11.25 -2.82
CA ARG A 12 1.38 -11.18 -4.07
C ARG A 12 2.36 -10.00 -4.09
N ALA A 13 2.03 -8.91 -3.42
CA ALA A 13 2.84 -7.70 -3.33
C ALA A 13 4.03 -7.85 -2.38
N ALA A 14 3.82 -8.52 -1.25
CA ALA A 14 4.81 -8.81 -0.22
C ALA A 14 6.22 -9.18 -0.73
N PRO A 15 6.40 -10.16 -1.64
CA PRO A 15 7.74 -10.52 -2.14
C PRO A 15 8.37 -9.48 -3.09
N LEU A 16 7.60 -8.56 -3.66
CA LEU A 16 8.12 -7.52 -4.54
C LEU A 16 8.69 -6.33 -3.76
N LEU A 17 8.12 -6.00 -2.59
CA LEU A 17 8.50 -4.83 -1.80
C LEU A 17 10.01 -4.73 -1.52
N PRO A 18 10.70 -5.80 -1.05
CA PRO A 18 12.14 -5.73 -0.81
C PRO A 18 12.97 -5.54 -2.09
N LEU A 19 12.47 -6.00 -3.24
CA LEU A 19 13.13 -5.79 -4.54
C LEU A 19 13.06 -4.32 -4.97
N LEU A 20 12.01 -3.63 -4.56
CA LEU A 20 11.79 -2.20 -4.81
C LEU A 20 12.45 -1.30 -3.76
N GLY A 21 13.15 -1.88 -2.77
CA GLY A 21 13.82 -1.15 -1.70
C GLY A 21 12.97 -0.83 -0.48
N ASP A 22 11.73 -1.35 -0.42
CA ASP A 22 10.90 -1.26 0.79
C ASP A 22 11.24 -2.41 1.74
N HIS A 23 11.92 -2.04 2.83
CA HIS A 23 12.42 -2.94 3.86
C HIS A 23 11.66 -2.81 5.19
N ARG A 24 10.47 -2.20 5.17
CA ARG A 24 9.57 -2.16 6.33
C ARG A 24 9.22 -3.56 6.80
N GLU A 25 8.89 -3.70 8.09
CA GLU A 25 8.55 -4.99 8.69
C GLU A 25 7.26 -5.53 8.05
N GLN A 26 7.28 -6.78 7.61
CA GLN A 26 6.10 -7.45 7.07
C GLN A 26 5.50 -8.38 8.11
N PHE A 27 4.22 -8.21 8.42
CA PHE A 27 3.51 -8.98 9.43
C PHE A 27 2.06 -9.29 9.00
N PRO A 28 1.45 -10.37 9.52
CA PRO A 28 0.06 -10.68 9.24
C PRO A 28 -0.87 -9.77 10.06
N ALA A 29 -1.90 -9.23 9.42
CA ALA A 29 -2.95 -8.50 10.12
C ALA A 29 -3.66 -9.36 11.17
N GLU A 30 -3.94 -8.78 12.32
CA GLU A 30 -4.75 -9.37 13.39
C GLU A 30 -6.21 -8.92 13.28
N ARG A 31 -7.09 -9.61 14.00
CA ARG A 31 -8.52 -9.29 13.98
C ARG A 31 -8.78 -7.98 14.74
N GLY A 32 -8.99 -6.90 14.01
CA GLY A 32 -9.43 -5.61 14.56
C GLY A 32 -8.33 -4.71 15.12
N ALA A 33 -7.05 -5.10 15.00
CA ALA A 33 -5.92 -4.31 15.48
C ALA A 33 -5.38 -3.33 14.41
N ASN A 34 -5.45 -3.73 13.13
CA ASN A 34 -4.80 -3.00 12.04
C ASN A 34 -5.77 -2.16 11.24
N TYR A 35 -5.29 -1.07 10.65
CA TYR A 35 -6.10 -0.21 9.79
C TYR A 35 -5.72 -0.36 8.32
N MET A 36 -6.69 -0.11 7.44
CA MET A 36 -6.42 -0.01 6.00
C MET A 36 -6.64 1.42 5.52
N SER A 37 -5.71 1.90 4.70
CA SER A 37 -5.85 3.17 3.97
C SER A 37 -6.78 3.05 2.75
N THR A 38 -7.11 1.83 2.32
CA THR A 38 -7.98 1.58 1.16
C THR A 38 -9.46 1.59 1.52
N LEU A 39 -10.24 2.39 0.81
CA LEU A 39 -11.69 2.43 0.97
C LEU A 39 -12.39 1.31 0.17
N ILE A 40 -13.17 0.49 0.86
CA ILE A 40 -14.01 -0.55 0.26
C ILE A 40 -15.45 -0.05 0.20
N LEU A 41 -15.89 0.37 -0.99
CA LEU A 41 -17.21 0.98 -1.21
C LEU A 41 -18.28 -0.01 -1.68
N ASP A 42 -17.91 -1.26 -1.94
CA ASP A 42 -18.87 -2.28 -2.36
C ASP A 42 -19.72 -2.74 -1.17
N ARG A 43 -20.97 -2.27 -1.15
CA ARG A 43 -21.93 -2.38 -0.03
C ARG A 43 -22.17 -3.81 0.46
N LYS A 44 -21.98 -4.83 -0.38
CA LYS A 44 -22.15 -6.23 0.07
C LYS A 44 -21.06 -6.68 1.05
N HIS A 45 -19.94 -5.96 1.09
CA HIS A 45 -18.80 -6.21 1.96
C HIS A 45 -18.76 -5.34 3.22
N PHE A 46 -19.79 -4.50 3.43
CA PHE A 46 -19.87 -3.66 4.61
C PHE A 46 -20.10 -4.53 5.86
N GLU A 47 -19.46 -4.13 6.95
CA GLU A 47 -19.66 -4.72 8.26
C GLU A 47 -21.03 -4.32 8.78
N ARG A 48 -21.78 -5.28 9.33
CA ARG A 48 -23.13 -5.05 9.83
C ARG A 48 -23.16 -5.23 11.33
N MET A 49 -23.68 -4.23 12.04
CA MET A 49 -23.82 -4.26 13.49
C MET A 49 -25.16 -3.72 13.95
N ARG A 50 -25.57 -4.09 15.15
CA ARG A 50 -26.75 -3.52 15.81
C ARG A 50 -26.44 -2.12 16.31
N SER A 51 -27.41 -1.22 16.20
CA SER A 51 -27.36 0.13 16.74
C SER A 51 -28.69 0.48 17.38
N LEU A 52 -28.67 1.18 18.52
CA LEU A 52 -29.88 1.65 19.19
C LEU A 52 -30.40 2.95 18.56
N ASN A 53 -29.50 3.81 18.08
CA ASN A 53 -29.84 5.12 17.55
C ASN A 53 -30.09 5.08 16.03
N PRO A 54 -31.00 5.93 15.51
CA PRO A 54 -31.26 6.05 14.09
C PRO A 54 -30.14 6.78 13.32
N ASP A 55 -29.34 7.62 13.98
CA ASP A 55 -28.42 8.55 13.32
C ASP A 55 -27.16 7.86 12.79
N CYS A 56 -26.76 8.17 11.55
CA CYS A 56 -25.46 7.76 11.02
C CYS A 56 -24.34 8.58 11.67
N LEU A 57 -23.28 7.92 12.15
CA LEU A 57 -22.14 8.60 12.77
C LEU A 57 -21.15 9.11 11.71
N PHE A 58 -21.04 8.39 10.60
CA PHE A 58 -20.23 8.78 9.46
C PHE A 58 -21.08 8.90 8.21
N GLU A 59 -20.70 9.80 7.30
CA GLU A 59 -21.40 10.07 6.04
C GLU A 59 -21.60 8.81 5.18
N ARG A 60 -20.69 7.83 5.31
CA ARG A 60 -20.71 6.59 4.53
C ARG A 60 -21.45 5.45 5.21
N ASP A 61 -21.96 5.66 6.41
CA ASP A 61 -22.79 4.69 7.09
C ASP A 61 -24.15 4.59 6.41
N MET A 62 -24.68 3.36 6.36
CA MET A 62 -26.08 3.13 6.02
C MET A 62 -26.79 2.55 7.24
N LYS A 63 -28.01 3.01 7.49
CA LYS A 63 -28.87 2.49 8.55
C LYS A 63 -30.26 2.14 8.03
N TRP A 64 -30.82 1.07 8.57
CA TRP A 64 -32.22 0.70 8.34
C TRP A 64 -32.83 0.08 9.60
N PRO A 65 -34.16 0.17 9.80
CA PRO A 65 -34.81 -0.48 10.93
C PRO A 65 -34.56 -1.98 10.91
N ALA A 66 -34.28 -2.55 12.06
CA ALA A 66 -34.13 -3.99 12.16
C ALA A 66 -35.49 -4.70 12.00
N ARG A 67 -35.49 -5.90 11.39
CA ARG A 67 -36.72 -6.67 11.10
C ARG A 67 -37.52 -7.06 12.35
N ASP A 68 -36.88 -7.13 13.50
CA ASP A 68 -37.50 -7.44 14.79
C ASP A 68 -38.09 -6.20 15.48
N GLY A 69 -38.04 -5.04 14.84
CA GLY A 69 -38.51 -3.76 15.40
C GLY A 69 -37.61 -3.22 16.52
N ARG A 70 -36.47 -3.88 16.81
CA ARG A 70 -35.57 -3.50 17.91
C ARG A 70 -34.32 -2.81 17.36
N GLY A 71 -34.42 -1.48 17.29
CA GLY A 71 -33.33 -0.60 16.86
C GLY A 71 -33.04 -0.70 15.36
N TRP A 72 -31.77 -0.56 15.01
CA TRP A 72 -31.30 -0.35 13.66
C TRP A 72 -30.17 -1.31 13.32
N ILE A 73 -30.06 -1.67 12.04
CA ILE A 73 -28.87 -2.30 11.48
C ILE A 73 -28.04 -1.20 10.84
N ARG A 74 -26.82 -1.02 11.36
CA ARG A 74 -25.81 -0.14 10.76
C ARG A 74 -24.90 -0.97 9.86
N ALA A 75 -24.67 -0.49 8.65
CA ALA A 75 -23.66 -1.00 7.74
C ALA A 75 -22.59 0.06 7.48
N THR A 76 -21.34 -0.27 7.78
CA THR A 76 -20.18 0.61 7.59
C THR A 76 -19.19 -0.05 6.63
N PRO A 77 -18.45 0.74 5.81
CA PRO A 77 -17.27 0.22 5.13
C PRO A 77 -16.34 -0.48 6.14
N PRO A 78 -15.73 -1.62 5.78
CA PRO A 78 -14.76 -2.26 6.65
C PRO A 78 -13.54 -1.36 6.82
N ALA A 79 -13.11 -1.17 8.07
CA ALA A 79 -11.92 -0.39 8.41
C ALA A 79 -10.67 -1.25 8.64
N HIS A 80 -10.87 -2.55 8.94
CA HIS A 80 -9.81 -3.48 9.28
C HIS A 80 -9.62 -4.56 8.21
N PRO A 81 -8.37 -4.85 7.79
CA PRO A 81 -8.11 -5.92 6.85
C PRO A 81 -8.49 -7.29 7.45
N TRP A 82 -8.69 -8.28 6.60
CA TRP A 82 -8.95 -9.64 7.10
C TRP A 82 -7.72 -10.22 7.79
N PRO A 83 -7.89 -11.03 8.85
CA PRO A 83 -6.77 -11.67 9.53
C PRO A 83 -5.85 -12.42 8.56
N GLY A 84 -4.55 -12.25 8.72
CA GLY A 84 -3.51 -12.80 7.84
C GLY A 84 -3.39 -12.10 6.48
N THR A 85 -3.96 -10.91 6.30
CA THR A 85 -3.57 -10.01 5.21
C THR A 85 -2.16 -9.51 5.50
N VAL A 86 -1.26 -9.56 4.52
CA VAL A 86 0.11 -9.07 4.73
C VAL A 86 0.08 -7.54 4.84
N MET A 87 0.58 -7.05 5.97
CA MET A 87 0.80 -5.64 6.28
C MET A 87 2.28 -5.33 6.14
N VAL A 88 2.60 -4.05 6.02
CA VAL A 88 3.94 -3.51 6.21
C VAL A 88 3.90 -2.36 7.19
N GLY A 89 4.94 -2.19 7.99
CA GLY A 89 5.02 -1.10 8.95
C GLY A 89 6.44 -0.79 9.42
N SER A 90 6.60 0.40 9.98
CA SER A 90 7.86 0.88 10.54
C SER A 90 7.63 2.00 11.55
N MET A 91 8.58 2.18 12.46
CA MET A 91 8.62 3.38 13.29
C MET A 91 8.92 4.60 12.41
N VAL A 92 8.05 5.61 12.45
CA VAL A 92 8.19 6.90 11.77
C VAL A 92 8.10 8.03 12.79
N GLY A 93 8.63 9.21 12.45
CA GLY A 93 8.65 10.36 13.35
C GLY A 93 9.98 10.59 14.06
N TYR A 94 10.20 11.83 14.52
CA TYR A 94 11.45 12.26 15.14
C TYR A 94 11.35 12.34 16.67
N GLU A 95 10.45 13.20 17.19
CA GLU A 95 10.33 13.43 18.64
C GLU A 95 9.51 12.36 19.35
N GLU A 96 8.39 11.95 18.74
CA GLU A 96 7.52 10.88 19.23
C GLU A 96 7.38 9.84 18.11
N PRO A 97 8.23 8.79 18.11
CA PRO A 97 8.15 7.75 17.11
C PRO A 97 6.80 7.02 17.19
N GLU A 98 6.05 7.03 16.09
CA GLU A 98 4.78 6.33 15.95
C GLU A 98 4.96 5.15 14.99
N TRP A 99 4.22 4.07 15.24
CA TRP A 99 4.15 2.96 14.31
C TRP A 99 3.19 3.31 13.18
N ASP A 100 3.73 3.48 11.96
CA ASP A 100 2.92 3.61 10.76
C ASP A 100 2.83 2.26 10.04
N GLU A 101 1.62 1.91 9.62
CA GLU A 101 1.33 0.65 8.96
C GLU A 101 0.30 0.78 7.85
N GLU A 102 0.47 -0.05 6.83
CA GLU A 102 -0.46 -0.17 5.73
C GLU A 102 -0.46 -1.59 5.17
N THR A 103 -1.41 -1.90 4.29
CA THR A 103 -1.38 -3.21 3.63
C THR A 103 -0.22 -3.27 2.63
N ALA A 104 0.42 -4.43 2.47
CA ALA A 104 1.49 -4.60 1.47
C ALA A 104 1.04 -4.26 0.04
N TRP A 105 -0.26 -4.38 -0.25
CA TRP A 105 -0.82 -3.91 -1.51
C TRP A 105 -0.78 -2.38 -1.64
N CYS A 106 -1.21 -1.64 -0.61
CA CYS A 106 -1.15 -0.17 -0.61
C CYS A 106 0.29 0.32 -0.79
N ALA A 107 1.24 -0.28 -0.06
CA ALA A 107 2.65 0.05 -0.14
C ALA A 107 3.20 -0.11 -1.57
N LEU A 108 2.87 -1.24 -2.21
CA LEU A 108 3.28 -1.48 -3.59
C LEU A 108 2.68 -0.45 -4.55
N VAL A 109 1.39 -0.14 -4.41
CA VAL A 109 0.71 0.86 -5.23
C VAL A 109 1.38 2.23 -5.06
N ALA A 110 1.65 2.65 -3.82
CA ALA A 110 2.31 3.92 -3.53
C ALA A 110 3.68 4.02 -4.20
N LEU A 111 4.53 2.98 -4.08
CA LEU A 111 5.85 2.94 -4.71
C LEU A 111 5.76 3.01 -6.24
N VAL A 112 4.88 2.21 -6.85
CA VAL A 112 4.70 2.18 -8.30
C VAL A 112 4.16 3.52 -8.81
N MET A 113 3.15 4.08 -8.14
CA MET A 113 2.59 5.38 -8.49
C MET A 113 3.66 6.46 -8.37
N ALA A 114 4.42 6.51 -7.28
CA ALA A 114 5.46 7.51 -7.08
C ALA A 114 6.54 7.45 -8.17
N HIS A 115 6.96 6.24 -8.55
CA HIS A 115 7.99 6.03 -9.59
C HIS A 115 7.49 6.42 -11.00
N PHE A 116 6.25 6.07 -11.35
CA PHE A 116 5.68 6.38 -12.68
C PHE A 116 4.91 7.70 -12.71
N THR A 117 5.09 8.59 -11.74
CA THR A 117 4.45 9.91 -11.74
C THR A 117 5.47 10.98 -12.08
N ASP A 118 5.13 11.85 -13.02
CA ASP A 118 5.94 13.02 -13.36
C ASP A 118 5.66 14.17 -12.38
N TRP A 119 6.42 14.20 -11.30
CA TRP A 119 6.32 15.22 -10.26
C TRP A 119 6.86 16.58 -10.69
N ASP A 120 7.85 16.60 -11.58
CA ASP A 120 8.47 17.84 -12.06
C ASP A 120 7.49 18.61 -12.94
N THR A 121 6.80 17.92 -13.86
CA THR A 121 5.75 18.54 -14.67
C THR A 121 4.61 19.04 -13.81
N ALA A 122 4.16 18.27 -12.81
CA ALA A 122 3.10 18.69 -11.88
C ALA A 122 3.50 19.96 -11.10
N ALA A 123 4.74 20.00 -10.59
CA ALA A 123 5.26 21.16 -9.87
C ALA A 123 5.40 22.41 -10.75
N ALA A 124 5.70 22.23 -12.04
CA ALA A 124 5.87 23.34 -12.99
C ALA A 124 4.54 23.91 -13.52
N THR A 125 3.49 23.10 -13.58
CA THR A 125 2.22 23.45 -14.24
C THR A 125 1.08 23.78 -13.28
N ASP A 126 1.24 23.51 -11.98
CA ASP A 126 0.15 23.53 -10.98
C ASP A 126 -1.02 22.59 -11.35
N GLU A 127 -0.77 21.62 -12.24
CA GLU A 127 -1.71 20.58 -12.62
C GLU A 127 -1.54 19.35 -11.70
N PRO A 128 -2.60 18.56 -11.49
CA PRO A 128 -2.49 17.33 -10.72
C PRO A 128 -1.50 16.37 -11.38
N PRO A 129 -0.63 15.70 -10.60
CA PRO A 129 0.32 14.74 -11.14
C PRO A 129 -0.38 13.61 -11.89
N VAL A 130 0.11 13.31 -13.10
CA VAL A 130 -0.41 12.25 -13.96
C VAL A 130 0.62 11.13 -14.09
N PRO A 131 0.21 9.86 -13.91
CA PRO A 131 1.09 8.74 -14.20
C PRO A 131 1.51 8.69 -15.67
N THR A 132 2.79 8.44 -15.93
CA THR A 132 3.37 8.25 -17.27
C THR A 132 3.00 6.91 -17.90
N ARG A 133 2.35 6.02 -17.12
CA ARG A 133 1.88 4.69 -17.54
C ARG A 133 0.47 4.45 -17.05
N ASP A 134 -0.29 3.63 -17.77
CA ASP A 134 -1.57 3.14 -17.29
C ASP A 134 -1.39 2.21 -16.07
N LEU A 135 -1.93 2.64 -14.93
CA LEU A 135 -1.92 1.92 -13.65
C LEU A 135 -3.34 1.65 -13.13
N SER A 136 -4.33 1.66 -14.03
CA SER A 136 -5.76 1.57 -13.69
C SER A 136 -6.20 0.21 -13.12
N THR A 137 -5.39 -0.85 -13.28
CA THR A 137 -5.76 -2.19 -12.83
C THR A 137 -4.64 -2.85 -12.01
N PRO A 138 -4.98 -3.80 -11.11
CA PRO A 138 -3.96 -4.51 -10.34
C PRO A 138 -2.94 -5.26 -11.19
N SER A 139 -3.32 -5.76 -12.36
CA SER A 139 -2.39 -6.46 -13.27
C SER A 139 -1.32 -5.50 -13.80
N LEU A 140 -1.74 -4.32 -14.25
CA LEU A 140 -0.83 -3.29 -14.75
C LEU A 140 0.12 -2.79 -13.67
N ILE A 141 -0.35 -2.64 -12.44
CA ILE A 141 0.49 -2.28 -11.29
C ILE A 141 1.55 -3.35 -11.02
N PHE A 142 1.19 -4.65 -11.09
CA PHE A 142 2.18 -5.72 -10.92
C PHE A 142 3.19 -5.82 -12.06
N GLU A 143 2.78 -5.51 -13.30
CA GLU A 143 3.70 -5.43 -14.44
C GLU A 143 4.68 -4.28 -14.24
N ALA A 144 4.17 -3.08 -13.96
CA ALA A 144 4.98 -1.90 -13.67
C ALA A 144 5.96 -2.13 -12.50
N ALA A 145 5.52 -2.79 -11.43
CA ALA A 145 6.38 -3.17 -10.31
C ALA A 145 7.53 -4.11 -10.72
N ARG A 146 7.30 -5.05 -11.63
CA ARG A 146 8.36 -5.96 -12.10
C ARG A 146 9.36 -5.23 -13.00
N ASP A 147 8.88 -4.33 -13.84
CA ASP A 147 9.73 -3.51 -14.69
C ASP A 147 10.65 -2.63 -13.81
N MET A 148 10.08 -1.95 -12.81
CA MET A 148 10.83 -1.18 -11.81
C MET A 148 11.86 -2.04 -11.05
N ALA A 149 11.50 -3.27 -10.65
CA ALA A 149 12.43 -4.18 -10.00
C ALA A 149 13.61 -4.58 -10.91
N ALA A 150 13.34 -4.79 -12.20
CA ALA A 150 14.38 -5.13 -13.19
C ALA A 150 15.34 -3.96 -13.41
N GLU A 151 14.82 -2.73 -13.50
CA GLU A 151 15.62 -1.50 -13.60
C GLU A 151 16.54 -1.34 -12.38
N LEU A 152 15.99 -1.44 -11.16
CA LEU A 152 16.76 -1.33 -9.92
C LEU A 152 17.85 -2.41 -9.81
N ALA A 153 17.57 -3.64 -10.25
CA ALA A 153 18.56 -4.71 -10.27
C ALA A 153 19.71 -4.39 -11.25
N CYS A 154 19.38 -3.85 -12.44
CA CYS A 154 20.36 -3.43 -13.43
C CYS A 154 21.27 -2.33 -12.89
N GLU A 155 20.69 -1.30 -12.27
CA GLU A 155 21.45 -0.20 -11.67
C GLU A 155 22.39 -0.67 -10.56
N ARG A 156 21.92 -1.55 -9.67
CA ARG A 156 22.75 -2.12 -8.60
C ARG A 156 23.95 -2.86 -9.20
N GLY A 157 23.73 -3.69 -10.21
CA GLY A 157 24.81 -4.39 -10.92
C GLY A 157 25.82 -3.43 -11.56
N MET A 158 25.36 -2.35 -12.19
CA MET A 158 26.26 -1.33 -12.76
C MET A 158 27.07 -0.60 -11.69
N ARG A 159 26.46 -0.24 -10.55
CA ARG A 159 27.16 0.40 -9.42
C ARG A 159 28.22 -0.51 -8.83
N GLU A 160 27.90 -1.79 -8.63
CA GLU A 160 28.86 -2.79 -8.13
C GLU A 160 30.03 -3.01 -9.10
N ALA A 161 29.75 -3.11 -10.41
CA ALA A 161 30.78 -3.23 -11.43
C ALA A 161 31.72 -2.01 -11.43
N ARG A 162 31.16 -0.79 -11.33
CA ARG A 162 31.93 0.45 -11.24
C ARG A 162 32.78 0.51 -9.96
N ALA A 163 32.23 0.08 -8.82
CA ALA A 163 32.97 0.02 -7.55
C ALA A 163 34.16 -0.95 -7.62
N ARG A 164 33.98 -2.12 -8.25
CA ARG A 164 35.06 -3.09 -8.46
C ARG A 164 36.16 -2.55 -9.36
N LEU A 165 35.81 -1.92 -10.49
CA LEU A 165 36.78 -1.31 -11.40
C LEU A 165 37.51 -0.11 -10.77
N GLY A 166 36.81 0.70 -9.98
CA GLY A 166 37.41 1.81 -9.23
C GLY A 166 38.37 1.35 -8.13
N GLY A 167 38.07 0.24 -7.46
CA GLY A 167 38.96 -0.38 -6.47
C GLY A 167 40.23 -0.96 -7.08
N LEU A 168 40.14 -1.54 -8.29
CA LEU A 168 41.30 -2.05 -9.04
C LEU A 168 42.28 -0.93 -9.43
N LEU A 169 41.77 0.24 -9.85
CA LEU A 169 42.62 1.38 -10.25
C LEU A 169 43.32 2.08 -9.07
N LEU A 170 42.82 1.93 -7.85
CA LEU A 170 43.44 2.49 -6.63
C LEU A 170 44.45 1.53 -5.98
N GLY A 171 44.39 0.22 -6.29
CA GLY A 171 45.33 -0.78 -5.78
C GLY A 171 46.72 -0.76 -6.45
N GLU A 172 46.84 -0.24 -7.68
CA GLU A 172 48.10 -0.22 -8.43
C GLU A 172 49.01 0.99 -8.14
N ARG A 173 48.58 1.94 -7.29
CA ARG A 173 49.39 3.11 -6.90
C ARG A 173 50.10 2.97 -5.55
N ALA A 174 49.99 1.79 -4.91
CA ALA A 174 50.56 1.54 -3.57
C ALA A 174 51.78 0.59 -3.57
N ALA A 175 52.42 0.36 -4.73
CA ALA A 175 53.68 -0.39 -4.86
C ALA A 175 54.70 0.44 -5.63
#